data_AF-A0A972IN06-F1
#
_entry.id   AF-A0A972IN06-F1
#
_cell.length_a   1.000
_cell.length_b   1.000
_cell.length_c   1.000
_cell.angle_alpha   90.00
_cell.angle_beta   90.00
_cell.angle_gamma   90.00
#
_symmetry.space_group_name_H-M   'P 1'
#
loop_
_entity.id
_entity.type
_entity.pdbx_description
1 polymer ?
#
loop_
_entity_poly.entity_id
_entity_poly.type
_entity_poly.pdbx_seq_one_letter_code
_entity_poly.pdbx_strand_id
1 'polypeptide(L)' 'LIPISTLSDYFILDEERNILVGERTRKVYKIGDILEVRVKDIDYVRGEIDFELIK' A
#
# COMPACT_ATOMS: atom_id res chain seq x y z
N LEU A 1 3.63 7.53 -2.20
CA LEU A 1 3.28 6.17 -2.63
C LEU A 1 3.49 5.21 -1.45
N ILE A 2 2.80 4.08 -1.37
CA ILE A 2 3.13 3.01 -0.40
C ILE A 2 3.77 1.87 -1.19
N PRO A 3 5.08 1.61 -1.04
CA PRO A 3 5.70 0.48 -1.70
C PRO A 3 5.17 -0.84 -1.10
N ILE A 4 4.75 -1.79 -1.94
CA ILE A 4 4.23 -3.10 -1.47
C ILE A 4 5.27 -3.83 -0.62
N SER A 5 6.56 -3.63 -0.87
CA SER A 5 7.67 -4.18 -0.09
C SER A 5 7.72 -3.70 1.36
N THR A 6 7.04 -2.61 1.71
CA THR A 6 6.91 -2.15 3.10
C THR A 6 5.83 -2.92 3.87
N LEU A 7 4.99 -3.70 3.18
CA LEU A 7 3.97 -4.51 3.80
C LEU A 7 4.53 -5.86 4.21
N SER A 8 4.17 -6.32 5.41
CA SER A 8 4.65 -7.60 5.95
C SER A 8 3.95 -8.82 5.37
N ASP A 9 3.31 -8.73 4.22
CA ASP A 9 2.54 -9.81 3.59
C ASP A 9 2.80 -9.83 2.08
N TYR A 10 2.59 -11.00 1.45
CA TYR A 10 2.67 -11.15 0.00
C TYR A 10 1.33 -10.79 -0.61
N PHE A 11 1.28 -9.77 -1.48
CA PHE A 11 0.05 -9.31 -2.10
C PHE A 11 -0.07 -9.79 -3.54
N ILE A 12 -1.20 -10.42 -3.84
CA ILE A 12 -1.58 -10.84 -5.20
C ILE A 12 -2.53 -9.77 -5.76
N LEU A 13 -2.27 -9.33 -6.98
CA LEU A 13 -3.18 -8.44 -7.72
C LEU A 13 -4.27 -9.28 -8.39
N ASP A 14 -5.53 -9.01 -8.04
CA ASP A 14 -6.70 -9.46 -8.78
C ASP A 14 -7.04 -8.35 -9.81
N GLU A 15 -6.61 -8.57 -11.06
CA GLU A 15 -6.74 -7.59 -12.14
C GLU A 15 -8.19 -7.32 -12.55
N GLU A 16 -9.08 -8.32 -12.46
CA GLU A 16 -10.50 -8.14 -12.79
C GLU A 16 -11.17 -7.15 -11.83
N ARG A 17 -10.78 -7.21 -10.55
CA ARG A 17 -11.36 -6.37 -9.49
C ARG A 17 -10.52 -5.15 -9.13
N ASN A 18 -9.29 -5.04 -9.67
CA ASN A 18 -8.30 -4.03 -9.29
C ASN A 18 -8.08 -3.96 -7.76
N ILE A 19 -7.89 -5.12 -7.13
CA ILE A 19 -7.65 -5.23 -5.69
C ILE A 19 -6.34 -5.99 -5.39
N LEU A 20 -5.69 -5.63 -4.30
CA LEU A 20 -4.55 -6.34 -3.75
C LEU A 20 -5.01 -7.21 -2.59
N VAL A 21 -4.73 -8.51 -2.65
CA VAL A 21 -5.11 -9.49 -1.62
C VAL A 21 -3.86 -10.08 -0.98
N GLY A 22 -3.70 -9.89 0.33
CA GLY A 22 -2.61 -10.47 1.11
C GLY A 22 -2.80 -11.97 1.27
N GLU A 23 -1.78 -12.77 0.95
CA GLU A 23 -1.82 -14.22 1.00
C GLU A 23 -1.94 -14.74 2.43
N ARG A 24 -1.16 -14.18 3.37
CA ARG A 24 -1.12 -14.65 4.76
C ARG A 24 -2.20 -14.02 5.62
N THR A 25 -2.42 -12.71 5.47
CA THR A 25 -3.35 -11.95 6.31
C THR A 25 -4.76 -11.89 5.74
N ARG A 26 -4.94 -12.19 4.45
CA ARG A 26 -6.18 -11.96 3.69
C ARG A 26 -6.66 -10.50 3.72
N LYS A 27 -5.77 -9.56 4.07
CA LYS A 27 -6.08 -8.14 3.96
C LYS A 27 -6.28 -7.78 2.49
N VAL A 28 -7.37 -7.09 2.21
CA VAL A 28 -7.70 -6.61 0.87
C VAL A 28 -7.52 -5.10 0.86
N TYR A 29 -6.77 -4.59 -0.11
CA TYR A 29 -6.71 -3.16 -0.40
C TYR A 29 -7.28 -2.92 -1.79
N LYS A 30 -8.24 -2.00 -1.91
CA LYS A 30 -8.84 -1.62 -3.18
C LYS A 30 -8.78 -0.12 -3.41
N ILE A 31 -8.91 0.27 -4.66
CA ILE A 31 -9.08 1.68 -5.02
C ILE A 31 -10.35 2.22 -4.35
N GLY A 32 -10.21 3.37 -3.69
CA GLY A 32 -11.31 4.03 -2.96
C GLY A 32 -11.37 3.71 -1.47
N ASP A 33 -10.51 2.82 -0.95
CA ASP A 33 -10.40 2.62 0.50
C ASP A 33 -9.77 3.84 1.17
N ILE A 34 -10.30 4.18 2.36
CA ILE A 34 -9.71 5.16 3.25
C ILE A 34 -8.75 4.42 4.16
N LEU A 35 -7.47 4.83 4.16
CA LEU A 35 -6.41 4.21 4.95
C LEU A 35 -5.75 5.26 5.85
N GLU A 36 -5.43 4.87 7.08
CA GLU A 36 -4.53 5.64 7.93
C GLU A 36 -3.09 5.28 7.62
N VAL A 37 -2.29 6.31 7.31
CA VAL A 37 -0.90 6.16 6.86
C VAL A 37 -0.01 7.13 7.62
N ARG A 38 1.27 6.79 7.74
CA ARG A 38 2.31 7.70 8.25
C ARG A 38 3.24 8.11 7.11
N VAL A 39 3.72 9.35 7.15
CA VAL A 39 4.79 9.82 6.27
C VAL A 39 6.08 9.09 6.63
N LYS A 40 6.67 8.40 5.66
CA LYS A 40 7.94 7.70 5.81
C LYS A 40 9.12 8.55 5.35
N ASP A 41 9.00 9.16 4.17
CA ASP A 41 10.05 10.01 3.59
C ASP A 41 9.46 11.02 2.59
N ILE A 42 10.21 12.08 2.29
CA ILE A 42 9.83 13.13 1.34
C ILE A 42 11.00 13.40 0.38
N ASP A 43 10.79 13.17 -0.91
CA ASP A 43 11.71 13.58 -1.96
C ASP A 43 11.23 14.89 -2.59
N TYR A 44 11.85 16.00 -2.16
CA TYR A 44 11.52 17.34 -2.66
C TYR A 44 11.95 17.58 -4.12
N VAL A 45 12.93 16.84 -4.63
CA VAL A 45 13.42 17.00 -6.00
C VAL A 45 12.43 16.37 -6.98
N ARG A 46 11.86 15.22 -6.61
CA ARG A 46 10.84 14.51 -7.39
C ARG A 46 9.41 14.97 -7.09
N GLY A 47 9.20 15.66 -5.97
CA GLY A 47 7.87 16.03 -5.50
C GLY A 47 7.06 14.82 -5.02
N GLU A 48 7.74 13.79 -4.52
CA GLU A 48 7.14 12.53 -4.10
C GLU A 48 7.16 12.42 -2.57
N ILE A 49 6.08 11.87 -2.01
CA ILE A 49 5.97 11.56 -0.57
C ILE A 49 5.76 10.06 -0.45
N ASP A 50 6.62 9.39 0.29
CA ASP A 50 6.48 7.98 0.60
C ASP A 50 5.77 7.79 1.94
N PHE A 51 4.86 6.82 1.95
CA PHE A 51 4.03 6.52 3.11
C PHE A 51 4.23 5.06 3.55
N GLU A 52 3.97 4.81 4.83
CA GLU A 52 3.84 3.48 5.41
C GLU A 52 2.45 3.30 6.02
N LEU A 53 1.90 2.09 5.89
CA LEU A 53 0.61 1.72 6.47
C LEU A 53 0.75 1.58 8.00
N ILE A 54 -0.15 2.21 8.74
CA ILE A 54 -0.19 2.08 10.20
C ILE A 54 -0.78 0.71 10.54
N LYS A 55 -0.19 0.04 11.53
CA LYS A 55 -0.56 -1.33 11.94
C LYS A 55 -1.77 -1.37 12.84
#